data_AF-A0A2H0KKL9-F1
#
_entry.id   AF-A0A2H0KKL9-F1
#
_cell.length_a   1.000
_cell.length_b   1.000
_cell.length_c   1.000
_cell.angle_alpha   90.00
_cell.angle_beta   90.00
_cell.angle_gamma   90.00
#
_symmetry.space_group_name_H-M   'P 1'
#
loop_
_entity.id
_entity.type
_entity.pdbx_description
1 polymer ?
#
loop_
_entity_poly.entity_id
_entity_poly.type
_entity_poly.pdbx_seq_one_letter_code
_entity_poly.pdbx_strand_id
1 'polypeptide(L)'
;AQFQPDHLKLYPTTVTKFTQLADWYKSGKYKPYPLKELIETMVTFKKLNVPPWVRIGRLTRDITTTMMDAQLFPPNLREMVQGQMLEEHVECHCIRCREIQLEKPTLPLSTRTITYDSAGGKEFFIEKIDTKKKCLGFIR
;
A
#
# COMPACT_ATOMS: atom_id res chain seq x y z
N ALA A 1 2.32 9.60 -19.10
CA ALA A 1 1.53 8.87 -18.09
C ALA A 1 0.54 9.82 -17.43
N GLN A 2 -0.78 9.53 -17.48
CA GLN A 2 -1.81 10.43 -16.95
C GLN A 2 -1.86 10.45 -15.42
N PHE A 3 -1.59 9.31 -14.78
CA PHE A 3 -1.60 9.15 -13.33
C PHE A 3 -0.26 8.63 -12.85
N GLN A 4 0.36 9.30 -11.87
CA GLN A 4 1.58 8.91 -11.16
C GLN A 4 1.52 9.49 -9.72
N PRO A 5 0.59 9.01 -8.88
CA PRO A 5 0.33 9.64 -7.59
C PRO A 5 1.54 9.50 -6.65
N ASP A 6 1.81 10.50 -5.82
CA ASP A 6 2.84 10.39 -4.78
C ASP A 6 2.40 9.51 -3.60
N HIS A 7 1.09 9.49 -3.34
CA HIS A 7 0.50 8.79 -2.20
C HIS A 7 -0.77 8.05 -2.62
N LEU A 8 -0.85 6.76 -2.27
CA LEU A 8 -2.04 5.94 -2.39
C LEU A 8 -2.61 5.56 -1.01
N LYS A 9 -3.92 5.75 -0.85
CA LYS A 9 -4.72 5.12 0.21
C LYS A 9 -5.39 3.88 -0.37
N LEU A 10 -4.88 2.71 -0.01
CA LEU A 10 -5.38 1.43 -0.49
C LEU A 10 -6.23 0.78 0.60
N TYR A 11 -7.55 0.90 0.48
CA TYR A 11 -8.50 0.32 1.41
C TYR A 11 -9.35 -0.73 0.71
N PRO A 12 -9.44 -1.96 1.26
CA PRO A 12 -10.43 -2.91 0.79
C PRO A 12 -11.83 -2.32 1.00
N THR A 13 -12.72 -2.55 0.04
CA THR A 13 -14.11 -2.12 0.13
C THR A 13 -14.78 -2.77 1.34
N THR A 14 -15.31 -1.95 2.25
CA THR A 14 -16.00 -2.40 3.46
C THR A 14 -17.50 -2.22 3.31
N VAL A 15 -18.28 -3.25 3.66
CA VAL A 15 -19.75 -3.18 3.67
C VAL A 15 -20.21 -2.53 4.97
N THR A 16 -20.66 -1.28 4.89
CA THR A 16 -21.13 -0.49 6.04
C THR A 16 -22.64 -0.34 6.04
N LYS A 17 -23.25 -0.35 7.23
CA LYS A 17 -24.68 -0.12 7.44
C LYS A 17 -25.14 1.18 6.77
N PHE A 18 -26.41 1.20 6.36
CA PHE A 18 -27.07 2.36 5.75
C PHE A 18 -26.42 2.83 4.43
N THR A 19 -25.84 1.91 3.66
CA THR A 19 -25.29 2.20 2.33
C THR A 19 -25.92 1.32 1.27
N GLN A 20 -25.92 1.80 0.02
CA GLN A 20 -26.35 1.01 -1.14
C GLN A 20 -25.58 -0.32 -1.26
N LEU A 21 -24.31 -0.32 -0.84
CA LEU A 21 -23.46 -1.51 -0.85
C LEU A 21 -23.94 -2.57 0.15
N ALA A 22 -24.50 -2.17 1.29
CA ALA A 22 -25.13 -3.08 2.23
C ALA A 22 -26.37 -3.76 1.65
N ASP A 23 -27.20 -3.02 0.90
CA ASP A 23 -28.38 -3.59 0.23
C ASP A 23 -27.96 -4.57 -0.88
N TRP A 24 -26.89 -4.25 -1.61
CA TRP A 24 -26.32 -5.15 -2.61
C TRP A 24 -25.71 -6.40 -1.99
N TYR A 25 -25.06 -6.28 -0.83
CA TYR A 25 -24.53 -7.42 -0.09
C TYR A 25 -25.65 -8.33 0.40
N LYS A 26 -26.70 -7.77 1.03
CA LYS A 26 -27.87 -8.52 1.53
C LYS A 26 -28.65 -9.23 0.42
N SER A 27 -28.74 -8.62 -0.76
CA SER A 27 -29.39 -9.21 -1.93
C SER A 27 -28.48 -10.13 -2.76
N GLY A 28 -27.23 -10.34 -2.36
CA GLY A 28 -26.27 -11.18 -3.08
C GLY A 28 -25.70 -10.59 -4.37
N LYS A 29 -26.05 -9.33 -4.70
CA LYS A 29 -25.52 -8.58 -5.86
C LYS A 29 -24.07 -8.18 -5.70
N TYR A 30 -23.62 -7.96 -4.47
CA TYR A 30 -22.22 -7.69 -4.15
C TYR A 30 -21.65 -8.81 -3.29
N LYS A 31 -20.51 -9.36 -3.71
CA LYS A 31 -19.75 -10.34 -2.95
C LYS A 31 -18.36 -9.78 -2.70
N PRO A 32 -17.99 -9.47 -1.45
CA PRO A 32 -16.66 -9.02 -1.13
C PRO A 32 -15.64 -10.14 -1.37
N TYR A 33 -14.38 -9.76 -1.54
CA TYR A 33 -13.30 -10.74 -1.67
C TYR A 33 -13.19 -11.62 -0.42
N PRO A 34 -13.00 -12.93 -0.60
CA PRO A 34 -12.46 -13.79 0.44
C PRO A 34 -11.12 -13.22 0.94
N LEU A 35 -10.83 -13.40 2.23
CA LEU A 35 -9.64 -12.83 2.86
C LEU A 35 -8.33 -13.22 2.13
N LYS A 36 -8.23 -14.48 1.69
CA LYS A 36 -7.08 -14.98 0.93
C LYS A 36 -6.89 -14.21 -0.38
N GLU A 37 -7.95 -14.11 -1.18
CA GLU A 37 -7.92 -13.39 -2.47
C GLU A 37 -7.62 -11.90 -2.28
N LEU A 38 -8.13 -11.29 -1.20
CA LEU A 38 -7.81 -9.91 -0.86
C LEU A 38 -6.32 -9.71 -0.59
N ILE A 39 -5.71 -10.60 0.20
CA ILE A 39 -4.28 -10.55 0.53
C ILE A 39 -3.45 -10.74 -0.75
N GLU A 40 -3.75 -11.76 -1.55
CA GLU A 40 -3.06 -12.05 -2.82
C GLU A 40 -3.14 -10.86 -3.79
N THR A 41 -4.31 -10.23 -3.89
CA THR A 41 -4.51 -9.03 -4.71
C THR A 41 -3.62 -7.88 -4.23
N MET A 42 -3.56 -7.64 -2.91
CA MET A 42 -2.74 -6.59 -2.34
C MET A 42 -1.24 -6.86 -2.52
N VAL A 43 -0.78 -8.11 -2.32
CA VAL A 43 0.61 -8.52 -2.56
C VAL A 43 0.99 -8.28 -4.01
N THR A 44 0.17 -8.77 -4.94
CA THR A 44 0.37 -8.61 -6.39
C THR A 44 0.48 -7.15 -6.79
N PHE A 45 -0.45 -6.32 -6.32
CA PHE A 45 -0.41 -4.88 -6.57
C PHE A 45 0.88 -4.25 -6.04
N LYS A 46 1.26 -4.56 -4.79
CA LYS A 46 2.46 -3.99 -4.14
C LYS A 46 3.76 -4.45 -4.78
N LYS A 47 3.78 -5.65 -5.37
CA LYS A 47 4.90 -6.22 -6.11
C LYS A 47 5.07 -5.59 -7.49
N LEU A 48 3.98 -5.50 -8.26
CA LEU A 48 4.06 -5.21 -9.70
C LEU A 48 3.84 -3.73 -10.04
N ASN A 49 3.08 -3.00 -9.23
CA ASN A 49 2.57 -1.68 -9.64
C ASN A 49 3.06 -0.52 -8.79
N VAL A 50 3.83 -0.76 -7.73
CA VAL A 50 4.18 0.29 -6.76
C VAL A 50 5.62 0.74 -6.91
N PRO A 51 5.87 1.87 -7.62
CA PRO A 51 7.21 2.38 -7.81
C PRO A 51 7.79 3.00 -6.52
N PRO A 52 9.12 3.21 -6.47
CA PRO A 52 9.80 3.67 -5.26
C PRO A 52 9.39 5.04 -4.75
N TRP A 53 8.85 5.90 -5.61
CA TRP A 53 8.35 7.23 -5.26
C TRP A 53 6.92 7.21 -4.70
N VAL A 54 6.20 6.08 -4.73
CA VAL A 54 4.85 6.01 -4.16
C VAL A 54 4.91 5.68 -2.68
N ARG A 55 4.16 6.42 -1.86
CA ARG A 55 3.87 6.08 -0.47
C ARG A 55 2.51 5.39 -0.39
N ILE A 56 2.43 4.25 0.28
CA ILE A 56 1.14 3.61 0.60
C ILE A 56 0.87 3.77 2.08
N GLY A 57 -0.28 4.35 2.43
CA GLY A 57 -0.69 4.58 3.81
C GLY A 57 -1.07 3.31 4.58
N ARG A 58 -1.86 3.46 5.65
CA ARG A 58 -2.51 2.31 6.30
C ARG A 58 -3.39 1.56 5.29
N LEU A 59 -3.50 0.24 5.45
CA LEU A 59 -4.32 -0.60 4.57
C LEU A 59 -5.76 -0.77 5.07
N THR A 60 -6.05 -0.29 6.28
CA THR A 60 -7.35 -0.35 6.92
C THR A 60 -7.82 1.06 7.30
N ARG A 61 -9.14 1.24 7.34
CA ARG A 61 -9.80 2.48 7.77
C ARG A 61 -10.24 2.33 9.22
N ASP A 62 -10.28 3.44 9.94
CA ASP A 62 -10.86 3.49 11.29
C ASP A 62 -12.39 3.51 11.15
N ILE A 63 -12.98 2.32 11.13
CA ILE A 63 -14.44 2.12 11.07
C ILE A 63 -14.83 1.31 12.29
N THR A 64 -15.85 1.77 13.02
CA THR A 64 -16.38 1.06 14.18
C THR A 64 -17.04 -0.25 13.73
N THR A 65 -16.77 -1.34 14.45
CA THR A 65 -17.31 -2.67 14.12
C THR A 65 -18.84 -2.70 14.14
N THR A 66 -19.47 -1.87 14.99
CA THR A 66 -20.93 -1.71 15.06
C THR A 66 -21.54 -1.20 13.76
N MET A 67 -20.76 -0.52 12.90
CA MET A 67 -21.19 0.01 11.61
C MET A 67 -20.96 -0.95 10.45
N MET A 68 -20.32 -2.11 10.68
CA MET A 68 -20.07 -3.10 9.63
C MET A 68 -21.21 -4.11 9.56
N ASP A 69 -21.73 -4.37 8.36
CA ASP A 69 -22.69 -5.46 8.13
C ASP A 69 -21.99 -6.83 7.98
N ALA A 70 -20.69 -6.81 7.66
CA ALA A 70 -19.83 -7.99 7.67
C ALA A 70 -18.38 -7.57 8.01
N GLN A 71 -17.73 -8.31 8.91
CA GLN A 71 -16.30 -8.17 9.14
C GLN A 71 -15.53 -9.04 8.14
N LEU A 72 -14.99 -8.41 7.12
CA LEU A 72 -14.38 -9.10 5.97
C LEU A 72 -12.88 -9.37 6.13
N PHE A 73 -12.22 -8.60 7.00
CA PHE A 73 -10.79 -8.72 7.28
C PHE A 73 -10.47 -8.19 8.68
N PRO A 74 -9.40 -8.69 9.32
CA PRO A 74 -8.99 -8.22 10.63
C PRO A 74 -8.24 -6.87 10.56
N PRO A 75 -8.15 -6.13 11.68
CA PRO A 75 -7.46 -4.84 11.72
C PRO A 75 -5.96 -4.93 11.40
N ASN A 76 -5.34 -6.10 11.58
CA ASN A 76 -3.93 -6.37 11.28
C ASN A 76 -3.68 -6.81 9.81
N LEU A 77 -4.57 -6.46 8.86
CA LEU A 77 -4.41 -6.79 7.43
C LEU A 77 -3.02 -6.45 6.86
N ARG A 78 -2.38 -5.36 7.32
CA ARG A 78 -1.02 -5.00 6.90
C ARG A 78 0.01 -6.06 7.29
N GLU A 79 -0.07 -6.58 8.50
CA GLU A 79 0.80 -7.64 8.99
C GLU A 79 0.61 -8.90 8.15
N MET A 80 -0.64 -9.29 7.90
CA MET A 80 -0.96 -10.44 7.04
C MET A 80 -0.37 -10.31 5.63
N VAL A 81 -0.55 -9.14 5.01
CA VAL A 81 0.04 -8.85 3.68
C VAL A 81 1.56 -8.92 3.74
N GLN A 82 2.20 -8.38 4.78
CA GLN A 82 3.66 -8.44 4.93
C GLN A 82 4.16 -9.87 5.18
N GLY A 83 3.42 -10.68 5.94
CA GLY A 83 3.71 -12.10 6.14
C GLY A 83 3.69 -12.87 4.82
N GLN A 84 2.62 -12.70 4.03
CA GLN A 84 2.51 -13.32 2.71
C GLN A 84 3.66 -12.87 1.78
N MET A 85 4.01 -11.58 1.76
CA MET A 85 5.15 -11.09 0.98
C MET A 85 6.47 -11.73 1.40
N LEU A 86 6.68 -11.96 2.70
CA LEU A 86 7.89 -12.61 3.22
C LEU A 86 7.95 -14.09 2.80
N GLU A 87 6.83 -14.81 2.91
CA GLU A 87 6.70 -16.21 2.48
C GLU A 87 6.96 -16.38 0.97
N GLU A 88 6.52 -15.42 0.15
CA GLU A 88 6.74 -15.43 -1.30
C GLU A 88 8.09 -14.84 -1.73
N HIS A 89 8.94 -14.42 -0.79
CA HIS A 89 10.21 -13.73 -1.06
C HIS A 89 10.05 -12.48 -1.95
N VAL A 90 8.97 -11.72 -1.72
CA VAL A 90 8.65 -10.50 -2.45
C VAL A 90 8.93 -9.27 -1.60
N GLU A 91 9.65 -8.30 -2.17
CA GLU A 91 9.88 -7.01 -1.52
C GLU A 91 8.89 -5.94 -2.01
N CYS A 92 8.44 -5.08 -1.10
CA CYS A 92 7.68 -3.88 -1.46
C CYS A 92 8.63 -2.67 -1.56
N HIS A 93 8.64 -2.00 -2.71
CA HIS A 93 9.52 -0.83 -2.91
C HIS A 93 8.88 0.53 -2.57
N CYS A 94 7.63 0.57 -2.10
CA CYS A 94 7.00 1.82 -1.69
C CYS A 94 7.76 2.50 -0.55
N ILE A 95 7.66 3.84 -0.45
CA ILE A 95 8.34 4.65 0.57
C ILE A 95 8.11 4.12 1.98
N ARG A 96 6.85 3.79 2.34
CA ARG A 96 6.50 3.30 3.68
C ARG A 96 7.20 1.99 4.06
N CYS A 97 7.52 1.14 3.08
CA CYS A 97 8.20 -0.13 3.36
C CYS A 97 9.72 0.02 3.42
N ARG A 98 10.25 1.13 2.90
CA ARG A 98 11.69 1.43 2.88
C ARG A 98 12.10 2.48 3.90
N GLU A 99 11.19 3.25 4.48
CA GLU A 99 11.51 4.28 5.46
C GLU A 99 12.36 3.68 6.61
N ILE A 100 13.40 4.43 7.03
CA ILE A 100 14.37 3.94 8.02
C ILE A 100 13.79 3.86 9.45
N GLN A 101 12.73 4.61 9.73
CA GLN A 101 12.07 4.67 11.04
C GLN A 101 13.07 4.99 12.17
N LEU A 102 13.18 4.10 13.16
CA LEU A 102 14.08 4.21 14.31
C LEU A 102 15.38 3.41 14.11
N GLU A 103 15.56 2.75 12.96
CA GLU A 103 16.76 1.99 12.65
C GLU A 103 17.95 2.91 12.38
N LYS A 104 19.17 2.45 12.66
CA LYS A 104 20.38 3.15 12.26
C LYS A 104 20.71 2.81 10.81
N PRO A 105 21.16 3.78 9.99
CA PRO A 105 21.46 3.51 8.59
C PRO A 105 22.70 2.63 8.42
N THR A 106 22.66 1.77 7.41
CA THR A 106 23.82 0.97 7.01
C THR A 106 24.69 1.75 6.03
N LEU A 107 25.92 2.10 6.44
CA LEU A 107 26.86 2.88 5.63
C LEU A 107 27.53 2.04 4.52
N PRO A 108 28.02 2.67 3.44
CA PRO A 108 27.90 4.09 3.10
C PRO A 108 26.50 4.47 2.58
N LEU A 109 26.15 5.75 2.70
CA LEU A 109 24.90 6.28 2.15
C LEU A 109 25.06 6.68 0.70
N SER A 110 24.04 6.43 -0.12
CA SER A 110 23.99 6.84 -1.52
C SER A 110 22.78 7.73 -1.81
N THR A 111 22.93 8.62 -2.80
CA THR A 111 21.82 9.44 -3.30
C THR A 111 21.39 8.89 -4.65
N ARG A 112 20.08 8.69 -4.85
CA ARG A 112 19.50 8.17 -6.10
C ARG A 112 18.46 9.17 -6.63
N THR A 113 18.50 9.43 -7.93
CA THR A 113 17.47 10.20 -8.64
C THR A 113 16.69 9.26 -9.54
N ILE A 114 15.36 9.30 -9.42
CA ILE A 114 14.43 8.57 -10.28
C ILE A 114 13.62 9.60 -11.07
N THR A 115 13.76 9.56 -12.39
CA THR A 115 13.06 10.47 -13.30
C THR A 115 11.93 9.75 -14.00
N TYR A 116 10.74 10.36 -14.02
CA TYR A 116 9.55 9.79 -14.64
C TYR A 116 8.65 10.89 -15.21
N ASP A 117 7.88 10.57 -16.25
CA ASP A 117 6.94 11.53 -16.85
C ASP A 117 5.57 11.43 -16.15
N SER A 118 4.96 12.56 -15.82
CA SER A 118 3.67 12.64 -15.13
C SER A 118 2.88 13.86 -15.61
N ALA A 119 1.59 13.67 -15.93
CA ALA A 119 0.67 14.77 -16.27
C ALA A 119 1.19 15.77 -17.34
N GLY A 120 1.99 15.30 -18.30
CA GLY A 120 2.60 16.13 -19.35
C GLY A 120 3.92 16.81 -18.97
N GLY A 121 4.35 16.68 -17.72
CA GLY A 121 5.66 17.13 -17.23
C GLY A 121 6.62 15.99 -16.92
N LYS A 122 7.77 16.36 -16.35
CA LYS A 122 8.84 15.46 -15.90
C LYS A 122 9.10 15.67 -14.42
N GLU A 123 9.07 14.58 -13.68
CA GLU A 123 9.24 14.53 -12.22
C GLU A 123 10.62 13.97 -11.85
N PHE A 124 11.16 14.44 -10.72
CA PHE A 124 12.47 14.03 -10.22
C PHE A 124 12.37 13.61 -8.75
N PHE A 125 12.25 12.32 -8.49
CA PHE A 125 12.28 11.80 -7.12
C PHE A 125 13.72 11.53 -6.69
N ILE A 126 14.25 12.34 -5.79
CA ILE A 126 15.63 12.22 -5.28
C ILE A 126 15.57 11.69 -3.85
N GLU A 127 16.26 10.60 -3.56
CA GLU A 127 16.27 9.98 -2.24
C GLU A 127 17.68 9.68 -1.73
N LYS A 128 17.84 9.76 -0.41
CA LYS A 128 19.02 9.29 0.30
C LYS A 128 18.72 7.89 0.84
N ILE A 129 19.50 6.90 0.41
CA ILE A 129 19.32 5.50 0.81
C ILE A 129 20.59 4.88 1.41
N ASP A 130 20.39 3.89 2.26
CA ASP A 130 21.46 3.07 2.83
C ASP A 130 21.78 1.85 1.94
N THR A 131 22.78 1.03 2.30
CA THR A 131 23.14 -0.17 1.51
C THR A 131 22.07 -1.26 1.47
N LYS A 132 21.10 -1.23 2.39
CA LYS A 132 19.92 -2.09 2.42
C LYS A 132 18.71 -1.48 1.70
N LYS A 133 18.91 -0.38 0.94
CA LYS A 133 17.88 0.37 0.22
C LYS A 133 16.82 1.01 1.13
N LYS A 134 17.09 1.16 2.43
CA LYS A 134 16.24 1.92 3.35
C LYS A 134 16.36 3.40 2.99
N CYS A 135 15.22 4.09 2.94
CA CYS A 135 15.10 5.51 2.62
C CYS A 135 15.22 6.34 3.90
N LEU A 136 16.23 7.21 3.95
CA LEU A 136 16.47 8.16 5.04
C LEU A 136 15.69 9.46 4.84
N GLY A 137 15.52 9.87 3.59
CA GLY A 137 14.83 11.11 3.21
C GLY A 137 14.73 11.22 1.70
N PHE A 138 13.81 12.03 1.22
CA PHE A 138 13.60 12.27 -0.20
C PHE A 138 13.08 13.69 -0.47
N ILE A 139 13.23 14.14 -1.71
CA ILE A 139 12.64 15.35 -2.27
C ILE A 139 12.04 15.03 -3.64
N ARG A 140 11.04 15.82 -4.05
CA ARG A 140 10.38 15.79 -5.34
C ARG A 140 10.49 17.18 -5.95
#